data_AF-A0A956P3H1-F1
#
_entry.id   AF-A0A956P3H1-F1
#
_cell.length_a   1.000
_cell.length_b   1.000
_cell.length_c   1.000
_cell.angle_alpha   90.00
_cell.angle_beta   90.00
_cell.angle_gamma   90.00
#
_symmetry.space_group_name_H-M   'P 1'
#
loop_
_entity.id
_entity.type
_entity.pdbx_description
1 polymer ?
#
loop_
_entity_poly.entity_id
_entity_poly.type
_entity_poly.pdbx_seq_one_letter_code
_entity_poly.pdbx_strand_id
1 'polypeptide(L)'
;MGWPHPIHPGETPVLSTHFGDPEARTHAGWVARGGYAALRQALAMTPEAIVEEVKASGLRGRGGAGFPTGMKWSFMPKDDGKPHYLCCNADESEPGT
;
A
#
# COMPACT_ATOMS: atom_id res chain seq x y z
N MET A 1 9.51 23.38 -6.40
CA MET A 1 8.12 23.84 -6.15
C MET A 1 7.70 23.26 -4.81
N GLY A 2 7.26 24.10 -3.87
CA GLY A 2 6.81 23.65 -2.55
C GLY A 2 5.43 23.00 -2.62
N TRP A 3 5.18 22.06 -1.72
CA TRP A 3 3.85 21.47 -1.53
C TRP A 3 2.94 22.49 -0.80
N PRO A 4 1.63 22.59 -1.13
CA PRO A 4 0.89 21.81 -2.12
C PRO A 4 1.09 22.31 -3.55
N HIS A 5 1.16 21.39 -4.51
CA HIS A 5 1.08 21.70 -5.94
C HIS A 5 -0.34 21.46 -6.44
N PRO A 6 -0.80 22.18 -7.49
CA PRO A 6 -2.04 21.86 -8.17
C PRO A 6 -1.98 20.43 -8.72
N ILE A 7 -2.96 19.60 -8.41
CA ILE A 7 -3.09 18.24 -8.97
C ILE A 7 -3.37 18.38 -10.47
N HIS A 8 -2.55 17.75 -11.30
CA HIS A 8 -2.76 17.77 -12.74
C HIS A 8 -4.04 16.98 -13.09
N PRO A 9 -4.84 17.37 -14.12
CA PRO A 9 -6.07 16.65 -14.47
C PRO A 9 -5.89 15.17 -14.81
N GLY A 10 -4.69 14.76 -15.23
CA GLY A 10 -4.32 13.37 -15.49
C GLY A 10 -3.81 12.59 -14.28
N GLU A 11 -3.66 13.24 -13.13
CA GLU A 11 -3.21 12.60 -11.90
C GLU A 11 -4.41 12.08 -11.10
N THR A 12 -4.27 10.88 -10.53
CA THR A 12 -5.19 10.34 -9.54
C THR A 12 -4.41 10.16 -8.24
N PRO A 13 -4.36 11.18 -7.36
CA PRO A 13 -3.67 11.05 -6.10
C PRO A 13 -4.41 10.07 -5.19
N VAL A 14 -3.68 9.11 -4.65
CA VAL A 14 -4.18 8.15 -3.66
C VAL A 14 -3.43 8.33 -2.34
N LEU A 15 -2.09 8.23 -2.37
CA LEU A 15 -1.25 8.36 -1.18
C LEU A 15 -1.01 9.83 -0.79
N SER A 16 -0.87 10.72 -1.77
CA SER A 16 -0.52 12.13 -1.56
C SER A 16 -1.72 13.05 -1.31
N THR A 17 -2.95 12.52 -1.36
CA THR A 17 -4.20 13.28 -1.25
C THR A 17 -4.29 14.15 0.00
N HIS A 18 -3.69 13.69 1.11
CA HIS A 18 -3.71 14.38 2.40
C HIS A 18 -2.33 14.82 2.87
N PHE A 19 -1.36 14.94 1.95
CA PHE A 19 -0.07 15.52 2.33
C PHE A 19 -0.26 16.92 2.92
N GLY A 20 0.72 17.37 3.70
CA GLY A 20 0.79 18.65 4.41
C GLY A 20 -0.40 19.08 5.29
N ASP A 21 -1.47 18.30 5.38
CA ASP A 21 -2.44 18.37 6.47
C ASP A 21 -1.81 17.75 7.74
N PRO A 22 -1.57 18.52 8.82
CA PRO A 22 -1.05 17.97 10.07
C PRO A 22 -1.99 16.96 10.71
N GLU A 23 -3.31 17.15 10.57
CA GLU A 23 -4.31 16.28 11.20
C GLU A 23 -4.31 14.88 10.59
N ALA A 24 -4.01 14.78 9.29
CA ALA A 24 -3.89 13.49 8.59
C ALA A 24 -2.77 12.60 9.14
N ARG A 25 -1.82 13.14 9.90
CA ARG A 25 -0.74 12.37 10.56
C ARG A 25 -1.11 11.88 11.95
N THR A 26 -2.22 12.35 12.51
CA THR A 26 -2.74 11.85 13.78
C THR A 26 -3.63 10.64 13.54
N HIS A 27 -3.71 9.74 14.53
CA HIS A 27 -4.62 8.60 14.46
C HIS A 27 -6.08 9.05 14.26
N ALA A 28 -6.54 10.01 15.07
CA ALA A 28 -7.92 10.50 15.01
C ALA A 28 -8.25 11.16 13.67
N GLY A 29 -7.36 12.02 13.16
CA GLY A 29 -7.53 12.66 11.85
C GLY A 29 -7.49 11.65 10.70
N TRP A 30 -6.63 10.63 10.75
CA TRP A 30 -6.64 9.56 9.76
C TRP A 30 -7.94 8.76 9.76
N VAL A 31 -8.43 8.37 10.95
CA VAL A 31 -9.71 7.67 11.10
C VAL A 31 -10.88 8.50 10.56
N ALA A 32 -10.94 9.80 10.86
CA ALA A 32 -11.98 10.70 10.37
C ALA A 32 -12.00 10.81 8.83
N ARG A 33 -10.86 10.56 8.17
CA ARG A 33 -10.71 10.52 6.71
C ARG A 33 -10.99 9.15 6.09
N GLY A 34 -11.53 8.20 6.86
CA GLY A 34 -11.79 6.84 6.40
C GLY A 34 -10.59 5.89 6.53
N GLY A 35 -9.54 6.32 7.24
CA GLY A 35 -8.39 5.49 7.56
C GLY A 35 -8.77 4.14 8.16
N TYR A 36 -7.99 3.11 7.83
CA TYR A 36 -8.19 1.71 8.23
C TYR A 36 -9.48 1.03 7.73
N ALA A 37 -10.32 1.68 6.91
CA ALA A 37 -11.50 1.02 6.34
C ALA A 37 -11.12 -0.21 5.50
N ALA A 38 -10.14 -0.07 4.60
CA ALA A 38 -9.62 -1.19 3.81
C ALA A 38 -8.95 -2.27 4.67
N LEU A 39 -8.28 -1.89 5.77
CA LEU A 39 -7.70 -2.86 6.72
C LEU A 39 -8.79 -3.70 7.38
N ARG A 40 -9.87 -3.07 7.85
CA ARG A 40 -11.01 -3.79 8.45
C ARG A 40 -11.66 -4.76 7.46
N GLN A 41 -11.80 -4.36 6.20
CA GLN A 41 -12.28 -5.24 5.14
C GLN A 41 -11.33 -6.42 4.92
N ALA A 42 -10.02 -6.16 4.79
CA ALA A 42 -9.01 -7.20 4.56
C ALA A 42 -8.96 -8.22 5.70
N LEU A 43 -9.07 -7.78 6.96
CA LEU A 43 -9.08 -8.69 8.12
C LEU A 43 -10.32 -9.62 8.17
N ALA A 44 -11.38 -9.29 7.43
CA ALA A 44 -12.56 -10.14 7.29
C ALA A 44 -12.49 -11.09 6.07
N MET A 45 -11.44 -10.99 5.26
CA MET A 45 -11.21 -11.81 4.07
C MET A 45 -10.27 -12.98 4.39
N THR A 46 -10.36 -14.05 3.60
CA THR A 46 -9.33 -15.09 3.63
C THR A 46 -8.03 -14.59 2.97
N PRO A 47 -6.85 -15.09 3.36
CA PRO A 47 -5.59 -14.75 2.70
C PRO A 47 -5.64 -14.96 1.18
N GLU A 48 -6.31 -16.02 0.72
CA GLU A 48 -6.50 -16.31 -0.70
C GLU A 48 -7.29 -15.21 -1.40
N ALA A 49 -8.40 -14.76 -0.82
CA ALA A 49 -9.22 -13.70 -1.39
C ALA A 49 -8.44 -12.38 -1.50
N ILE A 50 -7.59 -12.07 -0.50
CA ILE A 50 -6.71 -10.89 -0.55
C ILE A 50 -5.70 -11.02 -1.70
N VAL A 51 -5.06 -12.18 -1.86
CA VAL A 51 -4.08 -12.40 -2.94
C VAL A 51 -4.74 -12.27 -4.32
N GLU A 52 -5.93 -12.82 -4.51
CA GLU A 52 -6.65 -12.72 -5.78
C GLU A 52 -7.12 -11.29 -6.08
N GLU A 53 -7.61 -10.55 -5.08
CA GLU A 53 -7.95 -9.12 -5.24
C GLU A 53 -6.73 -8.31 -5.69
N VAL A 54 -5.57 -8.53 -5.06
CA VAL A 54 -4.33 -7.83 -5.42
C VAL A 54 -3.82 -8.24 -6.81
N LYS A 55 -3.97 -9.51 -7.22
CA LYS A 55 -3.70 -9.92 -8.60
C LYS A 55 -4.63 -9.22 -9.59
N ALA A 56 -5.93 -9.20 -9.31
CA ALA A 56 -6.95 -8.57 -10.16
C ALA A 56 -6.72 -7.06 -10.33
N SER A 57 -6.23 -6.38 -9.29
CA SER A 57 -5.87 -4.95 -9.36
C SER A 57 -4.74 -4.62 -10.34
N GLY A 58 -3.93 -5.62 -10.74
CA GLY A 58 -2.74 -5.40 -11.56
C GLY A 58 -1.61 -4.67 -10.83
N LEU A 59 -1.62 -4.61 -9.49
CA LEU A 59 -0.58 -3.95 -8.71
C LEU A 59 0.80 -4.55 -9.00
N ARG A 60 1.77 -3.67 -9.28
CA ARG A 60 3.17 -4.01 -9.50
C ARG A 60 4.04 -3.45 -8.39
N GLY A 61 5.16 -4.11 -8.11
CA GLY A 61 6.16 -3.64 -7.15
C GLY A 61 6.66 -2.23 -7.49
N ARG A 62 6.89 -1.42 -6.44
CA ARG A 62 7.27 0.00 -6.56
C ARG A 62 8.75 0.28 -6.30
N GLY A 63 9.51 -0.66 -5.75
CA GLY A 63 10.96 -0.54 -5.57
C GLY A 63 11.77 -0.91 -6.83
N GLY A 64 11.43 -0.37 -7.99
CA GLY A 64 12.20 -0.53 -9.24
C GLY A 64 12.01 -1.84 -10.03
N ALA A 65 11.91 -3.00 -9.38
CA ALA A 65 11.80 -4.29 -10.09
C ALA A 65 10.48 -4.50 -10.86
N GLY A 66 9.40 -3.80 -10.48
CA GLY A 66 8.13 -3.84 -11.20
C GLY A 66 7.43 -5.22 -11.27
N PHE A 67 7.81 -6.17 -10.41
CA PHE A 67 7.25 -7.52 -10.39
C PHE A 67 5.75 -7.50 -9.96
N PRO A 68 4.86 -8.34 -10.54
CA PRO A 68 3.45 -8.37 -10.14
C PRO A 68 3.27 -8.74 -8.66
N THR A 69 2.70 -7.84 -7.87
CA THR A 69 2.68 -7.94 -6.40
C THR A 69 1.86 -9.14 -5.92
N GLY A 70 0.66 -9.35 -6.45
CA GLY A 70 -0.19 -10.47 -6.07
C GLY A 70 0.41 -11.84 -6.43
N MET A 71 1.16 -11.92 -7.53
CA MET A 71 1.90 -13.14 -7.87
C MET A 71 3.03 -13.40 -6.87
N LYS A 72 3.79 -12.37 -6.49
CA LYS A 72 4.85 -12.51 -5.48
C LYS A 72 4.30 -13.01 -4.15
N TRP A 73 3.15 -12.48 -3.71
CA TRP A 73 2.51 -12.89 -2.45
C TRP A 73 2.06 -14.35 -2.48
N SER A 74 1.66 -14.87 -3.65
CA SER A 74 1.23 -16.27 -3.80
C SER A 74 2.34 -17.31 -3.65
N PHE A 75 3.62 -16.90 -3.61
CA PHE A 75 4.74 -17.81 -3.42
C PHE A 75 4.96 -18.23 -1.97
N MET A 76 4.31 -17.55 -1.01
CA MET A 76 4.43 -17.92 0.39
C MET A 76 3.87 -19.33 0.62
N PRO A 77 4.65 -20.27 1.19
CA PRO A 77 4.17 -21.60 1.52
C PRO A 77 2.96 -21.50 2.45
N LYS A 78 1.99 -22.40 2.27
CA LYS A 78 0.87 -22.54 3.21
C LYS A 78 1.17 -23.66 4.19
N ASP A 79 0.82 -23.45 5.45
CA ASP A 79 0.80 -24.49 6.49
C ASP A 79 2.12 -25.27 6.66
N ASP A 80 3.27 -24.59 6.47
CA ASP A 80 4.60 -25.20 6.61
C ASP A 80 5.11 -25.25 8.06
N GLY A 81 4.26 -24.83 9.02
CA GLY A 81 4.53 -24.85 10.46
C GLY A 81 5.59 -23.84 10.93
N LYS A 82 6.00 -22.90 10.07
CA LYS A 82 7.04 -21.91 10.39
C LYS A 82 6.43 -20.51 10.53
N PRO A 83 7.03 -19.64 11.36
CA PRO A 83 6.68 -18.24 11.35
C PRO A 83 7.08 -17.62 10.00
N HIS A 84 6.15 -16.89 9.39
CA HIS A 84 6.43 -16.08 8.20
C HIS A 84 6.56 -14.62 8.60
N TYR A 85 7.45 -13.91 7.90
CA TYR A 85 7.76 -12.51 8.17
C TYR A 85 7.45 -11.66 6.95
N LEU A 86 6.94 -10.46 7.20
CA LEU A 86 6.76 -9.42 6.20
C LEU A 86 7.79 -8.31 6.48
N CYS A 87 8.67 -8.06 5.52
CA CYS A 87 9.56 -6.92 5.55
C CYS A 87 9.05 -5.85 4.59
N CYS A 88 8.73 -4.67 5.11
CA CYS A 88 8.51 -3.48 4.29
C CYS A 88 9.87 -2.84 4.05
N ASN A 89 10.36 -2.86 2.82
CA ASN A 89 11.57 -2.11 2.49
C ASN A 89 11.25 -0.61 2.55
N ALA A 90 11.98 0.11 3.40
CA ALA A 90 11.91 1.57 3.53
C ALA A 90 13.29 2.21 3.32
N ASP A 91 14.29 1.41 2.91
CA ASP A 91 15.53 1.92 2.33
C ASP A 91 15.20 2.33 0.89
N GLU A 92 15.17 3.63 0.66
CA GLU A 92 14.90 4.30 -0.61
C GLU A 92 16.11 5.21 -0.94
N SER A 93 17.32 4.64 -0.81
CA SER A 93 18.59 5.36 -1.00
C SER A 93 18.95 5.61 -2.48
N GLU A 94 18.11 5.14 -3.40
CA GLU A 94 18.22 5.40 -4.83
C GLU A 94 18.14 6.91 -5.12
N PRO A 95 19.14 7.50 -5.82
CA PRO A 95 19.14 8.92 -6.13
C PRO A 95 17.87 9.37 -6.86
N GLY A 96 17.16 10.33 -6.27
CA GLY A 96 15.94 10.90 -6.86
C GLY A 96 14.63 10.24 -6.42
N THR A 97 14.67 9.36 -5.40
CA THR A 97 13.49 8.78 -4.75
C THR A 97 12.96 9.67 -3.62
#